data_AF-X0ULM3-F1
#
_entry.id   AF-X0ULM3-F1
#
_cell.length_a   1.000
_cell.length_b   1.000
_cell.length_c   1.000
_cell.angle_alpha   90.00
_cell.angle_beta   90.00
_cell.angle_gamma   90.00
#
_symmetry.space_group_name_H-M   'P 1'
#
loop_
_entity.id
_entity.type
_entity.pdbx_description
1 polymer ?
#
loop_
_entity_poly.entity_id
_entity_poly.type
_entity_poly.pdbx_seq_one_letter_code
_entity_poly.pdbx_strand_id
1 'polypeptide(L)'
;MPAVTDSDIAVAANGDITWTGNATDTYSTIEFHRWLQLKAYGASATGDDFLDMVTDTPSDRKTDQVINLLGAYNIDDTMATHLYGGSIRQGTGGTEEVYSGLKILGA
;
A
#
# COMPACT_ATOMS: atom_id res chain seq x y z
N MET A 1 9.29 14.03 -3.60
CA MET A 1 8.26 13.22 -4.28
C MET A 1 6.94 13.50 -3.59
N PRO A 2 5.81 13.50 -4.31
CA PRO A 2 4.52 13.90 -3.75
C PRO A 2 4.02 12.86 -2.74
N ALA A 3 3.43 13.33 -1.64
CA ALA A 3 2.74 12.44 -0.71
C ALA A 3 1.49 11.86 -1.37
N VAL A 4 1.19 10.59 -1.07
CA VAL A 4 -0.06 9.93 -1.44
C VAL A 4 -1.24 10.74 -0.91
N THR A 5 -2.28 10.93 -1.71
CA THR A 5 -3.51 11.61 -1.29
C THR A 5 -4.66 10.61 -1.13
N ASP A 6 -5.63 10.95 -0.27
CA ASP A 6 -6.77 10.07 0.04
C ASP A 6 -7.75 9.91 -1.14
N SER A 7 -7.65 10.74 -2.19
CA SER A 7 -8.44 10.55 -3.41
C SER A 7 -7.82 9.52 -4.36
N ASP A 8 -6.54 9.19 -4.19
CA ASP A 8 -5.81 8.38 -5.17
C ASP A 8 -5.83 6.89 -4.84
N ILE A 9 -6.09 6.53 -3.58
CA ILE A 9 -6.12 5.17 -3.09
C ILE A 9 -7.31 4.99 -2.15
N ALA A 10 -8.10 3.94 -2.37
CA ALA A 10 -9.20 3.53 -1.51
C ALA A 10 -8.89 2.20 -0.82
N VAL A 11 -9.36 2.04 0.42
CA VAL A 11 -9.25 0.78 1.18
C VAL A 11 -10.66 0.31 1.53
N ALA A 12 -11.05 -0.82 0.98
CA ALA A 12 -12.35 -1.42 1.24
C ALA A 12 -12.38 -2.12 2.61
N ALA A 13 -13.59 -2.32 3.15
CA ALA A 13 -13.79 -2.94 4.47
C ALA A 13 -13.27 -4.38 4.57
N ASN A 14 -13.08 -5.06 3.44
CA ASN A 14 -12.51 -6.41 3.36
C ASN A 14 -10.98 -6.42 3.27
N GLY A 15 -10.32 -5.25 3.23
CA GLY A 15 -8.86 -5.13 3.13
C GLY A 15 -8.34 -4.85 1.72
N ASP A 16 -9.19 -4.83 0.70
CA ASP A 16 -8.74 -4.59 -0.67
C ASP A 16 -8.32 -3.12 -0.83
N ILE A 17 -7.08 -2.91 -1.30
CA ILE A 17 -6.50 -1.59 -1.56
C ILE A 17 -6.47 -1.37 -3.07
N THR A 18 -7.22 -0.38 -3.53
CA THR A 18 -7.44 -0.14 -4.97
C THR A 18 -7.06 1.27 -5.37
N TRP A 19 -6.61 1.42 -6.62
CA TRP A 19 -6.29 2.72 -7.20
C TRP A 19 -7.56 3.46 -7.63
N THR A 20 -7.70 4.71 -7.20
CA THR A 20 -8.79 5.62 -7.57
C THR A 20 -8.30 6.94 -8.18
N GLY A 21 -6.98 7.15 -8.19
CA GLY A 21 -6.34 8.38 -8.65
C GLY A 21 -6.20 8.49 -10.17
N ASN A 22 -5.44 9.50 -10.61
CA ASN A 22 -5.18 9.71 -12.02
C ASN A 22 -4.24 8.64 -12.60
N ALA A 23 -4.50 8.18 -13.82
CA ALA A 23 -3.70 7.16 -14.51
C ALA A 23 -2.19 7.47 -14.64
N THR A 24 -1.77 8.73 -14.50
CA THR A 24 -0.36 9.14 -14.60
C THR A 24 0.38 9.23 -13.27
N ASP A 25 -0.35 9.25 -12.15
CA ASP A 25 0.26 9.49 -10.86
C ASP A 25 0.93 8.22 -10.36
N THR A 26 2.12 8.36 -9.79
CA THR A 26 2.90 7.23 -9.30
C THR A 26 3.56 7.59 -7.98
N TYR A 27 3.63 6.62 -7.07
CA TYR A 27 4.23 6.79 -5.76
C TYR A 27 5.33 5.79 -5.52
N SER A 28 6.31 6.18 -4.72
CA SER A 28 7.26 5.20 -4.25
C SER A 28 6.56 4.20 -3.32
N THR A 29 6.98 2.93 -3.35
CA THR A 29 6.46 1.90 -2.44
C THR A 29 6.59 2.32 -0.96
N ILE A 30 7.58 3.15 -0.63
CA ILE A 30 7.77 3.68 0.72
C ILE A 30 6.78 4.79 1.09
N GLU A 31 6.37 5.64 0.14
CA GLU A 31 5.32 6.64 0.37
C GLU A 31 3.97 5.96 0.59
N PHE A 32 3.69 4.90 -0.20
CA PHE A 32 2.52 4.05 0.02
C PHE A 32 2.51 3.43 1.42
N HIS A 33 3.61 2.83 1.86
CA HIS A 33 3.72 2.29 3.22
C HIS A 33 3.51 3.36 4.30
N ARG A 34 4.10 4.55 4.14
CA ARG A 34 3.91 5.67 5.09
C ARG A 34 2.46 6.14 5.15
N TRP A 35 1.77 6.17 4.02
CA TRP A 35 0.34 6.50 3.97
C TRP A 35 -0.50 5.46 4.72
N LEU A 36 -0.25 4.16 4.52
CA LEU A 36 -0.93 3.10 5.28
C LEU A 36 -0.71 3.24 6.79
N GLN A 37 0.51 3.54 7.21
CA GLN A 37 0.83 3.75 8.63
C GLN A 37 0.17 5.02 9.20
N LEU A 38 0.08 6.10 8.41
CA LEU A 38 -0.61 7.33 8.81
C LEU A 38 -2.12 7.10 8.95
N LYS A 39 -2.73 6.37 8.03
CA LYS A 39 -4.15 6.00 8.10
C LYS A 39 -4.43 5.17 9.35
N ALA A 40 -3.64 4.13 9.58
CA ALA A 40 -3.73 3.32 10.80
C ALA A 40 -3.58 4.18 12.08
N TYR A 41 -2.65 5.14 12.11
CA TYR A 41 -2.41 5.95 13.31
C TYR A 41 -3.42 7.10 13.53
N GLY A 42 -4.10 7.56 12.47
CA GLY A 42 -4.86 8.81 12.47
C GLY A 42 -6.39 8.70 12.44
N ALA A 43 -6.94 7.51 12.16
CA ALA A 43 -8.39 7.34 12.05
C ALA A 43 -9.04 7.17 13.44
N SER A 44 -9.74 8.19 13.95
CA SER A 44 -10.95 7.87 14.72
C SER A 44 -11.92 7.23 13.75
N ALA A 45 -12.19 5.94 13.91
CA ALA A 45 -13.05 5.15 13.03
C ALA A 45 -14.44 5.79 12.84
N THR A 46 -14.59 6.67 11.86
CA THR A 46 -15.88 7.22 11.42
C THR A 46 -15.89 7.33 9.91
N GLY A 47 -16.83 6.65 9.25
CA GLY A 47 -16.89 6.57 7.79
C GLY A 47 -16.03 5.44 7.21
N ASP A 48 -15.62 5.59 5.94
CA ASP A 48 -14.87 4.60 5.14
C ASP A 48 -13.38 4.43 5.56
N ASP A 49 -12.96 4.97 6.71
CA ASP A 49 -11.61 4.80 7.25
C ASP A 49 -11.53 3.53 8.12
N PHE A 50 -11.32 2.38 7.46
CA PHE A 50 -11.19 1.05 8.09
C PHE A 50 -9.77 0.67 8.51
N LEU A 51 -8.79 1.57 8.32
CA LEU A 51 -7.42 1.39 8.78
C LEU A 51 -7.25 2.07 10.14
N ASP A 52 -7.28 1.29 11.22
CA ASP A 52 -7.01 1.74 12.60
C ASP A 52 -5.94 0.84 13.25
N MET A 53 -4.85 1.42 13.73
CA MET A 53 -3.70 0.76 14.35
C MET A 53 -4.06 0.09 15.69
N VAL A 54 -5.21 0.43 16.29
CA VAL A 54 -5.72 -0.25 17.49
C VAL A 54 -6.22 -1.66 17.17
N THR A 55 -6.58 -1.95 15.91
CA THR A 55 -7.16 -3.24 15.50
C THR A 55 -6.27 -4.05 14.55
N ASP A 56 -5.49 -3.43 13.65
CA ASP A 56 -4.58 -4.17 12.76
C ASP A 56 -3.35 -3.36 12.33
N THR A 57 -2.25 -4.05 12.05
CA THR A 57 -1.05 -3.47 11.42
C THR A 57 -1.11 -3.79 9.93
N PRO A 58 -1.36 -2.83 9.03
CA PRO A 58 -1.68 -3.14 7.63
C PRO A 58 -0.47 -3.58 6.81
N SER A 59 0.74 -3.18 7.22
CA SER A 59 1.96 -3.58 6.54
C SER A 59 3.18 -3.57 7.46
N ASP A 60 4.14 -4.43 7.15
CA ASP A 60 5.46 -4.50 7.78
C ASP A 60 6.56 -4.30 6.74
N ARG A 61 7.67 -3.69 7.15
CA ARG A 61 8.80 -3.38 6.30
C ARG A 61 9.91 -4.41 6.55
N LYS A 62 10.12 -5.31 5.58
CA LYS A 62 11.14 -6.37 5.70
C LYS A 62 12.56 -5.89 5.36
N THR A 63 12.69 -4.92 4.46
CA THR A 63 13.93 -4.19 4.14
C THR A 63 13.60 -2.77 3.66
N ASP A 64 14.59 -1.96 3.31
CA ASP A 64 14.35 -0.57 2.90
C ASP A 64 13.41 -0.41 1.69
N GLN A 65 13.20 -1.47 0.90
CA GLN A 65 12.44 -1.44 -0.35
C GLN A 65 11.41 -2.57 -0.49
N VAL A 66 11.21 -3.40 0.54
CA VAL A 66 10.23 -4.51 0.50
C VAL A 66 9.19 -4.30 1.59
N ILE A 67 7.94 -4.12 1.18
CA ILE A 67 6.79 -3.95 2.05
C ILE A 67 5.93 -5.21 1.97
N ASN A 68 5.57 -5.75 3.13
CA ASN A 68 4.68 -6.89 3.27
C ASN A 68 3.31 -6.41 3.74
N LEU A 69 2.28 -6.60 2.94
CA LEU A 69 0.89 -6.42 3.38
C LEU A 69 0.53 -7.57 4.34
N LEU A 70 -0.23 -7.25 5.38
CA LEU A 70 -0.57 -8.18 6.46
C LEU A 70 -2.08 -8.47 6.48
N GLY A 71 -2.48 -9.49 7.25
CA GLY A 71 -3.89 -9.78 7.49
C GLY A 71 -4.69 -10.04 6.20
N ALA A 72 -5.79 -9.29 6.02
CA ALA A 72 -6.63 -9.35 4.83
C ALA A 72 -6.21 -8.35 3.74
N TYR A 73 -5.18 -7.53 3.98
CA TYR A 73 -4.80 -6.46 3.07
C TYR A 73 -4.12 -7.01 1.81
N ASN A 74 -4.61 -6.56 0.67
CA ASN A 74 -4.08 -6.90 -0.65
C ASN A 74 -4.16 -5.68 -1.59
N ILE A 75 -3.43 -5.75 -2.70
CA ILE A 75 -3.53 -4.83 -3.84
C ILE A 75 -3.80 -5.64 -5.11
N ASP A 76 -4.42 -4.99 -6.09
CA ASP A 76 -4.61 -5.56 -7.43
C ASP A 76 -3.48 -5.15 -8.40
N ASP A 77 -3.50 -5.75 -9.60
CA ASP A 77 -2.55 -5.46 -10.67
C ASP A 77 -2.54 -3.97 -11.03
N THR A 78 -3.70 -3.32 -11.01
CA THR A 78 -3.85 -1.89 -11.31
C THR A 78 -3.05 -1.05 -10.32
N MET A 79 -3.31 -1.23 -9.02
CA MET A 79 -2.62 -0.53 -7.95
C MET A 79 -1.12 -0.77 -8.00
N ALA A 80 -0.69 -2.00 -8.32
CA ALA A 80 0.72 -2.32 -8.47
C ALA A 80 1.43 -1.51 -9.56
N THR A 81 0.74 -1.15 -10.66
CA THR A 81 1.35 -0.33 -11.73
C THR A 81 1.69 1.11 -11.31
N HIS A 82 1.06 1.61 -10.24
CA HIS A 82 1.27 2.96 -9.72
C HIS A 82 2.38 3.03 -8.66
N LEU A 83 3.03 1.91 -8.35
CA LEU A 83 4.10 1.81 -7.35
C LEU A 83 5.47 1.60 -8.01
N TYR A 84 6.48 2.33 -7.56
CA TYR A 84 7.86 2.17 -8.02
C TYR A 84 8.89 2.16 -6.88
N GLY A 85 10.11 1.74 -7.20
CA GLY A 85 11.25 1.83 -6.29
C GLY A 85 11.23 0.83 -5.12
N GLY A 86 10.40 -0.21 -5.20
CA GLY A 86 10.32 -1.29 -4.22
C GLY A 86 9.40 -2.43 -4.67
N SER A 87 9.20 -3.40 -3.78
CA SER A 87 8.32 -4.56 -3.99
C SER A 87 7.25 -4.63 -2.91
N ILE A 88 6.05 -5.08 -3.30
CA ILE A 88 4.95 -5.46 -2.42
C ILE A 88 4.87 -6.98 -2.35
N ARG A 89 4.76 -7.52 -1.14
CA ARG A 89 4.43 -8.92 -0.89
C ARG A 89 3.08 -9.01 -0.19
N GLN A 90 2.24 -9.95 -0.61
CA GLN A 90 0.93 -10.18 -0.02
C GLN A 90 0.61 -11.68 0.07
N GLY A 91 -0.35 -12.04 0.94
CA GLY A 91 -0.70 -13.43 1.22
C GLY A 91 0.14 -14.05 2.35
N THR A 92 -0.21 -15.28 2.74
CA THR A 92 0.50 -16.03 3.79
C THR A 92 0.56 -17.52 3.43
N GLY A 93 1.46 -18.27 4.08
CA GLY A 93 1.41 -19.74 4.05
C GLY A 93 1.68 -20.39 2.69
N GLY A 94 2.46 -19.73 1.82
CA GLY A 94 2.87 -20.28 0.52
C GLY A 94 1.98 -19.89 -0.67
N THR A 95 0.96 -19.06 -0.48
CA THR A 95 0.21 -18.38 -1.56
C THR A 95 0.68 -16.94 -1.74
N GLU A 96 1.97 -16.70 -1.51
CA GLU A 96 2.54 -15.35 -1.51
C GLU A 96 2.63 -14.82 -2.93
N GLU A 97 2.03 -13.66 -3.15
CA GLU A 97 2.14 -12.92 -4.40
C GLU A 97 3.10 -11.75 -4.20
N VAL A 98 3.94 -11.50 -5.21
CA VAL A 98 4.97 -10.47 -5.16
C VAL A 98 4.90 -9.58 -6.39
N TYR A 99 4.49 -8.33 -6.17
CA TYR A 99 4.62 -7.27 -7.15
C TYR A 99 5.98 -6.59 -6.99
N SER A 100 6.76 -6.50 -8.06
CA SER A 100 8.08 -5.86 -8.04
C SER A 100 8.11 -4.65 -8.96
N GLY A 101 8.22 -3.47 -8.37
CA GLY A 101 8.44 -2.23 -9.10
C GLY A 101 9.86 -2.16 -9.64
N LEU A 102 9.99 -1.66 -10.88
CA LEU A 102 11.30 -1.46 -11.49
C LEU A 102 12.03 -0.28 -10.82
N LYS A 103 13.33 -0.44 -10.59
CA LYS A 103 14.23 0.65 -10.20
C LYS A 103 15.21 0.90 -11.33
N ILE A 104 15.09 2.05 -12.01
CA ILE A 104 16.06 2.45 -13.04
C ILE A 104 17.29 3.04 -12.34
N LEU A 105 18.47 2.47 -12.59
CA LEU A 105 19.74 2.97 -12.10
C LEU A 105 20.52 3.58 -13.27
N GLY A 106 20.67 4.90 -13.29
CA GLY A 106 21.48 5.64 -14.27
C GLY A 106 20.69 6.43 -15.31
N ALA A 107 20.24 7.63 -14.92
CA ALA A 107 19.87 8.70 -15.85
C ALA A 107 21.00 9.74 -15.88
#